data_AF-J9GD69-F1
#
_entry.id   AF-J9GD69-F1
#
_cell.length_a   1.000
_cell.length_b   1.000
_cell.length_c   1.000
_cell.angle_alpha   90.00
_cell.angle_beta   90.00
_cell.angle_gamma   90.00
#
_symmetry.space_group_name_H-M   'P 1'
#
loop_
_entity.id
_entity.type
_entity.pdbx_description
1 polymer ?
#
loop_
_entity_poly.entity_id
_entity_poly.type
_entity_poly.pdbx_seq_one_letter_code
_entity_poly.pdbx_strand_id
1 'polypeptide(L)'
;YAPNVHSNAVLTDGLLLIDSGGQYETGTTDITRMTAVGQLSAQMRRDVTIVLKAMIALARGVFPIGATGAQLDAVARMPLWREGLDFGHGTGHGVGFVLNVHEGPFRISPYAVDREELGLQPGLVVSDEPGLYRPGQWGVRLENLITAGAPIVTEFGRFLPLETLTLCPFDRRTLEISLLNDEEIRWIDEYHRTVRSRLLSRLSPQARDWLIAMTEPLRD
;
A
#
# COMPACT_ATOMS: atom_id res chain seq x y z
N TYR A 1 0.21 -12.56 -13.32
CA TYR A 1 -0.05 -14.00 -13.04
C TYR A 1 -1.54 -14.15 -12.84
N ALA A 2 -2.16 -15.15 -13.46
CA ALA A 2 -3.57 -15.48 -13.29
C ALA A 2 -3.68 -17.01 -13.10
N PRO A 3 -3.88 -17.51 -11.87
CA PRO A 3 -3.91 -18.95 -11.61
C PRO A 3 -5.07 -19.60 -12.36
N ASN A 4 -4.82 -20.78 -12.94
CA ASN A 4 -5.84 -21.62 -13.57
C ASN A 4 -5.55 -23.11 -13.27
N VAL A 5 -6.37 -24.02 -13.79
CA VAL A 5 -6.23 -25.46 -13.53
C VAL A 5 -4.90 -26.08 -14.00
N HIS A 6 -4.19 -25.43 -14.92
CA HIS A 6 -2.89 -25.87 -15.43
C HIS A 6 -1.71 -25.14 -14.78
N SER A 7 -1.95 -23.97 -14.18
CA SER A 7 -0.93 -23.14 -13.52
C SER A 7 -1.08 -23.08 -12.01
N ASN A 8 -2.06 -23.79 -11.44
CA ASN A 8 -2.21 -23.87 -9.99
C ASN A 8 -0.98 -24.52 -9.38
N ALA A 9 -0.60 -24.02 -8.21
CA ALA A 9 0.55 -24.51 -7.47
C ALA A 9 0.10 -24.85 -6.06
N VAL A 10 0.72 -25.88 -5.49
CA VAL A 10 0.60 -26.17 -4.06
C VAL A 10 1.32 -25.06 -3.32
N LEU A 11 0.68 -24.51 -2.28
CA LEU A 11 1.32 -23.53 -1.42
C LEU A 11 2.44 -24.21 -0.62
N THR A 12 3.64 -23.65 -0.72
CA THR A 12 4.83 -24.08 0.03
C THR A 12 5.33 -22.95 0.91
N ASP A 13 6.34 -23.25 1.74
CA ASP A 13 7.06 -22.23 2.52
C ASP A 13 7.50 -21.05 1.62
N GLY A 14 7.17 -19.83 2.04
CA GLY A 14 7.45 -18.61 1.29
C GLY A 14 6.35 -17.56 1.38
N LEU A 15 6.40 -16.63 0.43
CA LEU A 15 5.49 -15.50 0.35
C LEU A 15 4.26 -15.86 -0.51
N LEU A 16 3.07 -15.53 -0.01
CA LEU A 16 1.83 -15.52 -0.80
C LEU A 16 1.40 -14.06 -1.01
N LEU A 17 1.25 -13.69 -2.27
CA LEU A 17 0.70 -12.40 -2.71
C LEU A 17 -0.75 -12.62 -3.10
N ILE A 18 -1.66 -11.85 -2.50
CA ILE A 18 -3.06 -11.80 -2.87
C ILE A 18 -3.38 -10.36 -3.24
N ASP A 19 -3.70 -10.15 -4.51
CA ASP A 19 -4.25 -8.92 -5.06
C ASP A 19 -5.69 -9.21 -5.47
N SER A 20 -6.62 -8.45 -4.90
CA SER A 20 -8.05 -8.67 -5.06
C SER A 20 -8.84 -7.41 -4.78
N GLY A 21 -10.01 -7.34 -5.42
CA GLY A 21 -10.94 -6.23 -5.25
C GLY A 21 -12.38 -6.68 -5.28
N GLY A 22 -13.28 -5.71 -5.08
CA GLY A 22 -14.71 -5.94 -5.00
C GLY A 22 -15.51 -4.73 -5.46
N GLN A 23 -16.75 -4.98 -5.86
CA GLN A 23 -17.71 -3.96 -6.27
C GLN A 23 -18.88 -3.97 -5.29
N TYR A 24 -19.22 -2.81 -4.77
CA TYR A 24 -20.27 -2.60 -3.79
C TYR A 24 -21.11 -1.39 -4.19
N GLU A 25 -22.33 -1.29 -3.68
CA GLU A 25 -23.16 -0.08 -3.86
C GLU A 25 -22.50 1.17 -3.26
N THR A 26 -21.52 0.97 -2.37
CA THR A 26 -20.78 2.01 -1.67
C THR A 26 -19.36 2.23 -2.21
N GLY A 27 -19.01 1.65 -3.36
CA GLY A 27 -17.75 1.91 -4.04
C GLY A 27 -17.03 0.68 -4.59
N THR A 28 -15.86 0.92 -5.15
CA THR A 28 -14.94 -0.08 -5.71
C THR A 28 -13.71 -0.19 -4.81
N THR A 29 -13.22 -1.40 -4.55
CA THR A 29 -12.04 -1.62 -3.71
C THR A 29 -10.94 -2.32 -4.49
N ASP A 30 -9.69 -1.97 -4.19
CA ASP A 30 -8.50 -2.68 -4.62
C ASP A 30 -7.53 -2.84 -3.46
N ILE A 31 -6.95 -4.02 -3.29
CA ILE A 31 -6.05 -4.33 -2.20
C ILE A 31 -5.14 -5.52 -2.52
N THR A 32 -3.85 -5.29 -2.30
CA THR A 32 -2.81 -6.31 -2.30
C THR A 32 -2.20 -6.48 -0.90
N ARG A 33 -2.05 -7.74 -0.45
CA ARG A 33 -1.31 -8.11 0.76
C ARG A 33 -0.33 -9.24 0.51
N MET A 34 0.78 -9.18 1.24
CA MET A 34 1.70 -10.29 1.43
C MET A 34 1.37 -11.02 2.73
N THR A 35 1.37 -12.35 2.68
CA THR A 35 1.24 -13.20 3.87
C THR A 35 2.29 -14.32 3.85
N ALA A 36 2.77 -14.70 5.03
CA ALA A 36 3.70 -15.80 5.19
C ALA A 36 2.95 -17.15 5.10
N VAL A 37 3.38 -18.00 4.16
CA VAL A 37 3.09 -19.43 4.17
C VAL A 37 4.31 -20.12 4.76
N GLY A 38 4.16 -20.80 5.90
CA GLY A 38 5.29 -21.48 6.55
C GLY A 38 6.47 -20.57 6.89
N GLN A 39 7.69 -20.98 6.55
CA GLN A 39 8.92 -20.25 6.84
C GLN A 39 9.32 -19.26 5.75
N LEU A 40 9.82 -18.08 6.15
CA LEU A 40 10.35 -17.07 5.25
C LEU A 40 11.87 -16.95 5.37
N SER A 41 12.54 -16.74 4.24
CA SER A 41 13.96 -16.34 4.24
C SER A 41 14.14 -14.90 4.73
N ALA A 42 15.35 -14.56 5.19
CA ALA A 42 15.68 -13.19 5.56
C ALA A 42 15.56 -12.22 4.36
N GLN A 43 15.88 -12.68 3.15
CA GLN A 43 15.77 -11.86 1.95
C GLN A 43 14.30 -11.57 1.59
N MET A 44 13.39 -12.55 1.75
CA MET A 44 11.96 -12.34 1.57
C MET A 44 11.43 -11.27 2.52
N ARG A 45 11.78 -11.35 3.82
CA ARG A 45 11.38 -10.33 4.81
C ARG A 45 11.97 -8.96 4.51
N ARG A 46 13.23 -8.90 4.11
CA ARG A 46 13.90 -7.66 3.68
C ARG A 46 13.13 -7.01 2.53
N ASP A 47 12.82 -7.76 1.48
CA ASP A 47 12.13 -7.24 0.30
C ASP A 47 10.73 -6.73 0.63
N VAL A 48 9.95 -7.46 1.44
CA VAL A 48 8.64 -6.99 1.91
C VAL A 48 8.77 -5.71 2.73
N THR A 49 9.79 -5.63 3.59
CA THR A 49 10.02 -4.46 4.43
C THR A 49 10.40 -3.24 3.59
N ILE A 50 11.24 -3.39 2.56
CA ILE A 50 11.61 -2.29 1.66
C ILE A 50 10.38 -1.78 0.89
N VAL A 51 9.53 -2.69 0.38
CA VAL A 51 8.27 -2.31 -0.29
C VAL A 51 7.31 -1.63 0.67
N LEU A 52 7.23 -2.08 1.93
CA LEU A 52 6.44 -1.39 2.95
C LEU A 52 6.96 0.02 3.23
N LYS A 53 8.29 0.23 3.27
CA LYS A 53 8.87 1.58 3.43
C LYS A 53 8.47 2.51 2.28
N ALA A 54 8.37 2.00 1.05
CA ALA A 54 7.86 2.75 -0.10
C ALA A 54 6.42 3.21 0.07
N MET A 55 5.53 2.29 0.47
CA MET A 55 4.13 2.60 0.75
C MET A 55 4.03 3.64 1.87
N ILE A 56 4.77 3.44 2.97
CA ILE A 56 4.78 4.39 4.09
C ILE A 56 5.26 5.77 3.64
N ALA A 57 6.28 5.84 2.78
CA ALA A 57 6.80 7.12 2.28
C ALA A 57 5.73 7.89 1.50
N LEU A 58 4.94 7.21 0.66
CA LEU A 58 3.84 7.85 -0.04
C LEU A 58 2.68 8.16 0.89
N ALA A 59 2.20 7.21 1.67
CA ALA A 59 1.06 7.37 2.58
C ALA A 59 1.24 8.49 3.62
N ARG A 60 2.48 8.84 3.99
CA ARG A 60 2.80 9.96 4.89
C ARG A 60 2.99 11.29 4.18
N GLY A 61 2.91 11.31 2.86
CA GLY A 61 3.19 12.48 2.04
C GLY A 61 2.16 13.60 2.20
N VAL A 62 2.66 14.83 2.08
CA VAL A 62 1.87 16.05 2.03
C VAL A 62 2.30 16.81 0.79
N PHE A 63 1.41 16.93 -0.20
CA PHE A 63 1.75 17.40 -1.54
C PHE A 63 1.02 18.71 -1.87
N PRO A 64 1.60 19.65 -2.64
CA PRO A 64 0.86 20.80 -3.11
C PRO A 64 -0.32 20.36 -3.99
N ILE A 65 -1.42 21.11 -3.96
CA ILE A 65 -2.52 20.92 -4.93
C ILE A 65 -1.94 21.01 -6.34
N GLY A 66 -2.38 20.11 -7.23
CA GLY A 66 -1.89 20.04 -8.60
C GLY A 66 -0.57 19.30 -8.77
N ALA A 67 0.02 18.75 -7.69
CA ALA A 67 1.20 17.90 -7.79
C ALA A 67 0.97 16.75 -8.78
N THR A 68 1.94 16.51 -9.65
CA THR A 68 1.83 15.49 -10.68
C THR A 68 1.99 14.09 -10.09
N GLY A 69 1.38 13.12 -10.75
CA GLY A 69 1.56 11.71 -10.40
C GLY A 69 3.03 11.25 -10.40
N ALA A 70 3.88 11.86 -11.23
CA ALA A 70 5.30 11.55 -11.30
C ALA A 70 6.06 12.05 -10.05
N GLN A 71 5.66 13.19 -9.49
CA GLN A 71 6.23 13.69 -8.23
C GLN A 71 5.92 12.75 -7.07
N LEU A 72 4.67 12.26 -6.97
CA LEU A 72 4.27 11.29 -5.96
C LEU A 72 4.97 9.93 -6.17
N ASP A 73 5.07 9.47 -7.42
CA ASP A 73 5.70 8.20 -7.77
C ASP A 73 7.18 8.15 -7.35
N ALA A 74 7.93 9.25 -7.57
CA ALA A 74 9.32 9.34 -7.14
C ALA A 74 9.49 9.24 -5.61
N VAL A 75 8.53 9.76 -4.83
CA VAL A 75 8.54 9.64 -3.35
C VAL A 75 8.40 8.19 -2.94
N ALA A 76 7.46 7.45 -3.55
CA ALA A 76 7.26 6.03 -3.26
C ALA A 76 8.48 5.19 -3.67
N ARG A 77 9.13 5.49 -4.79
CA ARG A 77 10.30 4.74 -5.26
C ARG A 77 11.57 5.03 -4.47
N MET A 78 11.68 6.20 -3.84
CA MET A 78 12.91 6.65 -3.18
C MET A 78 13.51 5.60 -2.20
N PRO A 79 12.72 4.91 -1.35
CA PRO A 79 13.25 3.83 -0.50
C PRO A 79 13.83 2.64 -1.28
N LEU A 80 13.25 2.26 -2.43
CA LEU A 80 13.80 1.19 -3.29
C LEU A 80 15.06 1.64 -4.02
N TRP A 81 15.06 2.85 -4.57
CA TRP A 81 16.20 3.38 -5.33
C TRP A 81 17.47 3.50 -4.48
N ARG A 82 17.34 3.83 -3.18
CA ARG A 82 18.47 3.83 -2.24
C ARG A 82 19.15 2.47 -2.10
N GLU A 83 18.42 1.40 -2.39
CA GLU A 83 18.89 0.01 -2.36
C GLU A 83 19.25 -0.52 -3.75
N GLY A 84 19.17 0.32 -4.79
CA GLY A 84 19.38 -0.08 -6.19
C GLY A 84 18.27 -0.98 -6.74
N LEU A 85 17.05 -0.89 -6.20
CA LEU A 85 15.88 -1.69 -6.58
C LEU A 85 14.84 -0.83 -7.31
N ASP A 86 13.98 -1.46 -8.11
CA ASP A 86 12.88 -0.78 -8.79
C ASP A 86 11.76 -1.78 -9.18
N PHE A 87 10.62 -1.28 -9.66
CA PHE A 87 9.50 -2.07 -10.17
C PHE A 87 8.93 -1.53 -11.49
N GLY A 88 8.49 -2.43 -12.36
CA GLY A 88 8.13 -2.13 -13.76
C GLY A 88 6.71 -1.63 -14.02
N HIS A 89 5.98 -1.17 -13.00
CA HIS A 89 4.63 -0.59 -13.11
C HIS A 89 4.55 0.77 -12.42
N GLY A 90 3.45 1.51 -12.57
CA GLY A 90 3.21 2.74 -11.79
C GLY A 90 2.99 2.44 -10.32
N THR A 91 3.25 3.40 -9.43
CA THR A 91 2.94 3.28 -8.00
C THR A 91 1.44 3.24 -7.71
N GLY A 92 0.59 3.77 -8.58
CA GLY A 92 -0.86 3.64 -8.41
C GLY A 92 -1.71 4.27 -9.52
N HIS A 93 -3.01 4.06 -9.43
CA HIS A 93 -4.03 4.53 -10.38
C HIS A 93 -5.25 5.10 -9.64
N GLY A 94 -6.06 5.92 -10.31
CA GLY A 94 -7.36 6.32 -9.77
C GLY A 94 -8.31 5.14 -9.66
N VAL A 95 -9.28 5.23 -8.75
CA VAL A 95 -10.33 4.23 -8.53
C VAL A 95 -11.69 4.90 -8.59
N GLY A 96 -12.55 4.43 -9.49
CA GLY A 96 -13.89 4.98 -9.66
C GLY A 96 -14.86 4.54 -8.55
N PHE A 97 -15.87 5.36 -8.26
CA PHE A 97 -16.92 5.00 -7.31
C PHE A 97 -18.00 4.15 -7.99
N VAL A 98 -18.02 2.83 -7.71
CA VAL A 98 -18.94 1.87 -8.35
C VAL A 98 -18.71 1.81 -9.87
N LEU A 99 -17.44 1.87 -10.26
CA LEU A 99 -17.01 1.97 -11.65
C LEU A 99 -15.72 1.15 -11.85
N ASN A 100 -14.88 1.57 -12.79
CA ASN A 100 -13.63 0.90 -13.11
C ASN A 100 -12.67 0.98 -11.93
N VAL A 101 -12.05 -0.15 -11.61
CA VAL A 101 -10.97 -0.21 -10.60
C VAL A 101 -9.76 0.62 -11.03
N HIS A 102 -9.50 0.72 -12.34
CA HIS A 102 -8.53 1.65 -12.92
C HIS A 102 -9.27 2.81 -13.60
N GLU A 103 -9.25 3.98 -12.99
CA GLU A 103 -9.88 5.20 -13.48
C GLU A 103 -8.84 6.30 -13.72
N GLY A 104 -8.85 6.88 -14.92
CA GLY A 104 -8.03 8.04 -15.27
C GLY A 104 -8.78 9.36 -15.06
N PRO A 105 -8.13 10.52 -15.31
CA PRO A 105 -6.80 10.64 -15.92
C PRO A 105 -5.64 10.60 -14.91
N PHE A 106 -5.90 10.87 -13.62
CA PHE A 106 -4.85 10.89 -12.60
C PHE A 106 -4.35 9.47 -12.29
N ARG A 107 -3.03 9.34 -12.19
CA ARG A 107 -2.32 8.11 -11.79
C ARG A 107 -0.98 8.47 -11.18
N ILE A 108 -0.49 7.68 -10.25
CA ILE A 108 0.83 7.84 -9.65
C ILE A 108 1.82 6.98 -10.44
N SER A 109 2.54 7.59 -11.36
CA SER A 109 3.38 6.87 -12.34
C SER A 109 4.50 7.77 -12.85
N PRO A 110 5.68 7.22 -13.20
CA PRO A 110 6.74 8.01 -13.85
C PRO A 110 6.29 8.55 -15.22
N TYR A 111 5.24 7.97 -15.80
CA TYR A 111 4.65 8.38 -17.07
C TYR A 111 3.38 9.21 -16.90
N ALA A 112 3.10 9.74 -15.71
CA ALA A 112 1.93 10.59 -15.48
C ALA A 112 1.97 11.85 -16.37
N VAL A 113 0.79 12.34 -16.76
CA VAL A 113 0.69 13.54 -17.59
C VAL A 113 1.03 14.76 -16.75
N ASP A 114 1.96 15.59 -17.23
CA ASP A 114 2.39 16.82 -16.56
C ASP A 114 1.47 17.99 -16.93
N ARG A 115 0.27 18.02 -16.33
CA ARG A 115 -0.66 19.15 -16.38
C ARG A 115 -1.29 19.35 -15.01
N GLU A 116 -1.13 20.53 -14.44
CA GLU A 116 -1.60 20.87 -13.09
C GLU A 116 -3.11 20.61 -12.90
N GLU A 117 -3.93 20.93 -13.90
CA GLU A 117 -5.39 20.68 -13.93
C GLU A 117 -5.75 19.19 -13.84
N LEU A 118 -4.81 18.31 -14.20
CA LEU A 118 -4.92 16.86 -14.09
C LEU A 118 -4.09 16.29 -12.92
N GLY A 119 -3.52 17.15 -12.07
CA GLY A 119 -2.72 16.78 -10.91
C GLY A 119 -3.56 16.42 -9.68
N LEU A 120 -2.90 16.24 -8.53
CA LEU A 120 -3.55 15.83 -7.28
C LEU A 120 -4.58 16.87 -6.81
N GLN A 121 -5.83 16.45 -6.68
CA GLN A 121 -6.95 17.27 -6.19
C GLN A 121 -7.54 16.67 -4.90
N PRO A 122 -8.16 17.50 -4.03
CA PRO A 122 -8.83 17.00 -2.82
C PRO A 122 -9.89 15.95 -3.15
N GLY A 123 -9.96 14.90 -2.35
CA GLY A 123 -10.96 13.82 -2.47
C GLY A 123 -10.69 12.80 -3.58
N LEU A 124 -9.62 12.94 -4.38
CA LEU A 124 -9.21 11.87 -5.29
C LEU A 124 -8.92 10.60 -4.51
N VAL A 125 -9.37 9.46 -5.03
CA VAL A 125 -9.06 8.14 -4.50
C VAL A 125 -8.14 7.42 -5.48
N VAL A 126 -7.02 6.93 -4.98
CA VAL A 126 -5.99 6.25 -5.78
C VAL A 126 -5.41 5.06 -5.03
N SER A 127 -4.87 4.08 -5.75
CA SER A 127 -4.01 3.05 -5.16
C SER A 127 -2.63 3.63 -4.79
N ASP A 128 -2.03 3.07 -3.75
CA ASP A 128 -0.62 3.17 -3.36
C ASP A 128 -0.11 1.73 -3.25
N GLU A 129 0.52 1.25 -4.31
CA GLU A 129 0.78 -0.17 -4.58
C GLU A 129 2.24 -0.49 -5.00
N PRO A 130 3.28 -0.01 -4.28
CA PRO A 130 4.66 -0.32 -4.65
C PRO A 130 4.92 -1.83 -4.66
N GLY A 131 5.88 -2.25 -5.48
CA GLY A 131 6.22 -3.65 -5.64
C GLY A 131 7.71 -3.91 -5.81
N LEU A 132 8.07 -5.18 -5.84
CA LEU A 132 9.39 -5.68 -6.18
C LEU A 132 9.26 -7.12 -6.69
N TYR A 133 9.85 -7.43 -7.84
CA TYR A 133 9.74 -8.76 -8.44
C TYR A 133 11.12 -9.29 -8.81
N ARG A 134 11.54 -10.39 -8.16
CA ARG A 134 12.79 -11.08 -8.46
C ARG A 134 12.51 -12.25 -9.41
N PRO A 135 12.98 -12.19 -10.67
CA PRO A 135 12.72 -13.24 -11.65
C PRO A 135 13.15 -14.61 -11.14
N GLY A 136 12.26 -15.60 -11.27
CA GLY A 136 12.50 -16.99 -10.84
C GLY A 136 12.56 -17.21 -9.32
N GLN A 137 12.27 -16.19 -8.50
CA GLN A 137 12.37 -16.28 -7.03
C GLN A 137 11.03 -15.97 -6.34
N TRP A 138 10.68 -14.70 -6.15
CA TRP A 138 9.42 -14.26 -5.54
C TRP A 138 9.04 -12.86 -6.01
N GLY A 139 7.78 -12.48 -5.76
CA GLY A 139 7.25 -11.14 -5.96
C GLY A 139 6.67 -10.59 -4.66
N VAL A 140 6.73 -9.27 -4.53
CA VAL A 140 6.18 -8.50 -3.42
C VAL A 140 5.35 -7.37 -4.01
N ARG A 141 4.14 -7.20 -3.50
CA ARG A 141 3.36 -5.97 -3.64
C ARG A 141 2.55 -5.78 -2.38
N LEU A 142 2.48 -4.55 -1.92
CA LEU A 142 1.58 -4.14 -0.86
C LEU A 142 0.77 -3.00 -1.43
N GLU A 143 -0.54 -3.01 -1.19
CA GLU A 143 -1.41 -1.96 -1.73
C GLU A 143 -2.48 -1.51 -0.76
N ASN A 144 -2.68 -0.20 -0.72
CA ASN A 144 -3.84 0.42 -0.10
C ASN A 144 -4.49 1.38 -1.08
N LEU A 145 -5.79 1.59 -0.94
CA LEU A 145 -6.41 2.81 -1.42
C LEU A 145 -6.12 3.93 -0.43
N ILE A 146 -5.77 5.08 -0.98
CA ILE A 146 -5.52 6.33 -0.27
C ILE A 146 -6.36 7.44 -0.90
N THR A 147 -6.61 8.50 -0.13
CA THR A 147 -7.28 9.69 -0.63
C THR A 147 -6.50 10.96 -0.30
N ALA A 148 -6.63 11.97 -1.16
CA ALA A 148 -6.16 13.31 -0.85
C ALA A 148 -7.12 13.98 0.15
N GLY A 149 -6.66 14.19 1.37
CA GLY A 149 -7.43 14.78 2.47
C GLY A 149 -7.73 16.27 2.28
N ALA A 150 -8.20 16.88 3.36
CA ALA A 150 -8.57 18.30 3.35
C ALA A 150 -7.33 19.21 3.16
N PRO A 151 -7.42 20.26 2.33
CA PRO A 151 -6.30 21.18 2.10
C PRO A 151 -5.86 21.92 3.37
N ILE A 152 -4.56 21.89 3.63
CA ILE A 152 -3.87 22.75 4.59
C ILE A 152 -3.40 24.01 3.85
N VAL A 153 -3.81 25.19 4.34
CA VAL A 153 -3.44 26.49 3.76
C VAL A 153 -2.28 27.09 4.53
N THR A 154 -1.22 27.48 3.82
CA THR A 154 -0.05 28.18 4.37
C THR A 154 0.27 29.40 3.51
N GLU A 155 1.27 30.20 3.90
CA GLU A 155 1.78 31.30 3.07
C GLU A 155 2.41 30.81 1.75
N PHE A 156 2.74 29.52 1.64
CA PHE A 156 3.36 28.89 0.48
C PHE A 156 2.35 28.17 -0.43
N GLY A 157 1.05 28.23 -0.13
CA GLY A 157 -0.01 27.65 -0.95
C GLY A 157 -0.88 26.63 -0.21
N ARG A 158 -1.47 25.71 -0.96
CA ARG A 158 -2.40 24.70 -0.46
C ARG A 158 -1.79 23.31 -0.61
N PHE A 159 -1.81 22.54 0.47
CA PHE A 159 -1.21 21.22 0.54
C PHE A 159 -2.22 20.16 0.96
N LEU A 160 -2.11 18.97 0.39
CA LEU A 160 -3.00 17.83 0.59
C LEU A 160 -2.25 16.74 1.34
N PRO A 161 -2.59 16.47 2.61
CA PRO A 161 -2.15 15.24 3.27
C PRO A 161 -2.84 14.04 2.61
N LEU A 162 -2.14 12.92 2.51
CA LEU A 162 -2.75 11.66 2.09
C LEU A 162 -3.31 10.90 3.29
N GLU A 163 -4.45 10.26 3.10
CA GLU A 163 -5.16 9.48 4.12
C GLU A 163 -5.41 8.06 3.61
N THR A 164 -5.13 7.03 4.42
CA THR A 164 -5.36 5.63 4.05
C THR A 164 -6.82 5.22 4.23
N LEU A 165 -7.43 4.68 3.19
CA LEU A 165 -8.81 4.16 3.21
C LEU A 165 -8.87 2.67 3.53
N THR A 166 -7.95 1.87 2.97
CA THR A 166 -7.93 0.43 3.17
C THR A 166 -7.68 0.06 4.63
N LEU A 167 -8.50 -0.85 5.18
CA LEU A 167 -8.39 -1.32 6.56
C LEU A 167 -8.09 -2.83 6.60
N CYS A 168 -6.81 -3.17 6.50
CA CYS A 168 -6.33 -4.56 6.61
C CYS A 168 -4.89 -4.55 7.16
N PRO A 169 -4.58 -5.29 8.24
CA PRO A 169 -3.25 -5.23 8.84
C PRO A 169 -2.17 -5.76 7.87
N PHE A 170 -0.93 -5.41 8.14
CA PHE A 170 0.22 -6.03 7.49
C PHE A 170 0.61 -7.28 8.28
N ASP A 171 0.93 -8.39 7.60
CA ASP A 171 1.40 -9.59 8.27
C ASP A 171 2.79 -9.36 8.85
N ARG A 172 2.88 -9.19 10.17
CA ARG A 172 4.11 -8.89 10.90
C ARG A 172 5.21 -9.93 10.68
N ARG A 173 4.84 -11.19 10.37
CA ARG A 173 5.79 -12.28 10.09
C ARG A 173 6.59 -12.04 8.81
N THR A 174 6.06 -11.22 7.91
CA THR A 174 6.72 -10.84 6.65
C THR A 174 7.73 -9.72 6.82
N LEU A 175 7.84 -9.09 8.00
CA LEU A 175 8.65 -7.89 8.22
C LEU A 175 9.99 -8.22 8.89
N GLU A 176 11.03 -7.50 8.49
CA GLU A 176 12.32 -7.42 9.16
C GLU A 176 12.37 -6.10 9.95
N ILE A 177 11.89 -6.14 11.20
CA ILE A 177 11.66 -4.96 12.05
C ILE A 177 12.95 -4.13 12.23
N SER A 178 14.12 -4.77 12.19
CA SER A 178 15.41 -4.08 12.31
C SER A 178 15.73 -3.10 11.17
N LEU A 179 15.04 -3.19 10.03
CA LEU A 179 15.19 -2.26 8.90
C LEU A 179 14.25 -1.04 8.97
N LEU A 180 13.32 -1.03 9.93
CA LEU A 180 12.38 0.07 10.11
C LEU A 180 12.93 1.11 11.08
N ASN A 181 12.76 2.38 10.72
CA ASN A 181 13.03 3.48 11.64
C ASN A 181 11.84 3.71 12.59
N ASP A 182 12.04 4.55 13.60
CA ASP A 182 11.03 4.78 14.64
C ASP A 182 9.75 5.43 14.11
N GLU A 183 9.83 6.24 13.05
CA GLU A 183 8.65 6.86 12.44
C GLU A 183 7.83 5.85 11.63
N GLU A 184 8.49 4.95 10.91
CA GLU A 184 7.85 3.87 10.15
C GLU A 184 7.17 2.88 11.10
N ILE A 185 7.83 2.51 12.21
CA ILE A 185 7.23 1.66 13.25
C ILE A 185 5.99 2.33 13.84
N ARG A 186 6.11 3.61 14.22
CA ARG A 186 4.98 4.38 14.75
C ARG A 186 3.81 4.44 13.78
N TRP A 187 4.09 4.63 12.48
CA TRP A 187 3.06 4.65 11.45
C TRP A 187 2.36 3.29 11.34
N ILE A 188 3.11 2.17 11.35
CA ILE A 188 2.53 0.82 11.28
C ILE A 188 1.65 0.56 12.51
N ASP A 189 2.14 0.89 13.71
CA ASP A 189 1.40 0.67 14.96
C ASP A 189 0.11 1.52 15.02
N GLU A 190 0.15 2.78 14.57
CA GLU A 190 -1.03 3.64 14.48
C GLU A 190 -2.03 3.12 13.44
N TYR A 191 -1.54 2.69 12.27
CA TYR A 191 -2.37 2.10 11.24
C TYR A 191 -3.03 0.80 11.76
N HIS A 192 -2.28 -0.10 12.39
CA HIS A 192 -2.79 -1.32 13.00
C HIS A 192 -3.81 -1.04 14.11
N ARG A 193 -3.59 -0.03 14.95
CA ARG A 193 -4.55 0.42 15.97
C ARG A 193 -5.85 0.94 15.33
N THR A 194 -5.74 1.69 14.23
CA THR A 194 -6.88 2.17 13.46
C THR A 194 -7.67 1.01 12.85
N VAL A 195 -7.00 0.06 12.21
CA VAL A 195 -7.63 -1.16 11.68
C VAL A 195 -8.35 -1.93 12.79
N ARG A 196 -7.68 -2.17 13.91
CA ARG A 196 -8.26 -2.85 15.08
C ARG A 196 -9.52 -2.13 15.56
N SER A 197 -9.44 -0.84 15.86
CA SER A 197 -10.57 -0.10 16.44
C SER A 197 -11.78 -0.05 15.52
N ARG A 198 -11.58 0.02 14.20
CA ARG A 198 -12.65 0.13 13.20
C ARG A 198 -13.33 -1.20 12.89
N LEU A 199 -12.62 -2.32 13.02
CA LEU A 199 -13.12 -3.64 12.63
C LEU A 199 -13.56 -4.52 13.81
N LEU A 200 -13.01 -4.36 15.02
CA LEU A 200 -13.15 -5.34 16.10
C LEU A 200 -14.62 -5.66 16.46
N SER A 201 -15.52 -4.67 16.44
CA SER A 201 -16.94 -4.87 16.76
C SER A 201 -17.75 -5.54 15.65
N ARG A 202 -17.16 -5.71 14.46
CA ARG A 202 -17.81 -6.24 13.25
C ARG A 202 -17.37 -7.67 12.91
N LEU A 203 -16.41 -8.22 13.66
CA LEU A 203 -15.77 -9.49 13.35
C LEU A 203 -16.30 -10.64 14.22
N SER A 204 -16.24 -11.86 13.67
CA SER A 204 -16.46 -13.09 14.44
C SER A 204 -15.42 -13.24 15.55
N PRO A 205 -15.68 -14.00 16.62
CA PRO A 205 -14.71 -14.19 17.71
C PRO A 205 -13.33 -14.64 17.22
N GLN A 206 -13.27 -15.64 16.34
CA GLN A 206 -12.01 -16.13 15.77
C GLN A 206 -11.24 -15.03 15.00
N ALA A 207 -11.94 -14.24 14.19
CA ALA A 207 -11.31 -13.16 13.43
C ALA A 207 -10.86 -12.00 14.33
N ARG A 208 -11.56 -11.76 15.45
CA ARG A 208 -11.17 -10.77 16.45
C ARG A 208 -9.87 -11.16 17.14
N ASP A 209 -9.76 -12.39 17.62
CA ASP A 209 -8.57 -12.88 18.30
C ASP A 209 -7.35 -12.83 17.36
N TRP A 210 -7.55 -13.24 16.10
CA TRP A 210 -6.53 -13.13 15.07
C TRP A 210 -6.13 -11.66 14.82
N LEU A 211 -7.11 -10.76 14.67
CA LEU A 211 -6.82 -9.35 14.40
C LEU A 211 -6.05 -8.71 15.55
N ILE A 212 -6.42 -8.99 16.80
CA ILE A 212 -5.70 -8.50 17.99
C ILE A 212 -4.24 -8.96 17.91
N ALA A 213 -3.99 -10.26 17.77
CA ALA A 213 -2.62 -10.77 17.69
C ALA A 213 -1.82 -10.14 16.53
N MET A 214 -2.45 -9.94 15.37
CA MET A 214 -1.79 -9.37 14.19
C MET A 214 -1.48 -7.88 14.28
N THR A 215 -2.18 -7.16 15.17
CA THR A 215 -2.07 -5.69 15.29
C THR A 215 -1.41 -5.23 16.59
N GLU A 216 -0.82 -6.16 17.35
CA GLU A 216 -0.01 -5.78 18.52
C GLU A 216 1.19 -4.92 18.08
N PRO A 217 1.64 -3.96 18.91
CA PRO A 217 2.77 -3.10 18.58
C PRO A 217 4.00 -3.87 18.11
N LEU A 218 4.75 -3.30 17.16
CA LEU A 218 5.96 -3.93 16.63
C LEU A 218 7.11 -3.96 17.65
N ARG A 219 7.09 -3.08 18.65
CA ARG A 219 8.01 -3.04 19.79
C ARG A 219 7.20 -2.92 21.08
N ASP A 220 7.70 -3.54 22.16
CA ASP A 220 7.15 -3.41 23.52
C ASP A 220 7.40 -2.02 24.12
#